data_AF-A0A7C5C9C1-F1
#
_entry.id   AF-A0A7C5C9C1-F1
#
_cell.length_a   1.000
_cell.length_b   1.000
_cell.length_c   1.000
_cell.angle_alpha   90.00
_cell.angle_beta   90.00
_cell.angle_gamma   90.00
#
_symmetry.space_group_name_H-M   'P 1'
#
loop_
_entity.id
_entity.type
_entity.pdbx_description
1 polymer ?
#
loop_
_entity_poly.entity_id
_entity_poly.type
_entity_poly.pdbx_seq_one_letter_code
_entity_poly.pdbx_strand_id
1 'polypeptide(L)'
;SLKGEARAGVQFVKAQMGAVSPATLLGLGVGAEGDMAERHAHHHHHHEDEDHDHDHDHDDFETFQVDLPALQDADLFLERVKQVIIDHDILRLKGFAQVGSKPMRLVIQAVGPRVDSYFDRPLADLEKGKTKLVVIGQAGLDERAIKAALQS
;
A
#
# COMPACT_ATOMS: atom_id res chain seq x y z
N SER A 1 5.40 14.08 -26.34
CA SER A 1 6.29 12.94 -26.06
C SER A 1 5.49 11.92 -25.26
N LEU A 2 4.95 10.84 -25.86
CA LEU A 2 5.51 9.47 -25.85
C LEU A 2 4.90 8.61 -27.01
N LYS A 3 4.57 9.23 -28.14
CA LYS A 3 3.88 8.56 -29.27
C LYS A 3 4.81 7.81 -30.24
N GLY A 4 6.11 7.73 -29.96
CA GLY A 4 7.10 7.29 -30.95
C GLY A 4 7.43 5.79 -31.00
N GLU A 5 7.19 5.03 -29.92
CA GLU A 5 7.83 3.70 -29.77
C GLU A 5 6.87 2.58 -29.32
N ALA A 6 5.58 2.65 -29.65
CA ALA A 6 4.64 1.55 -29.39
C ALA A 6 4.35 0.77 -30.68
N ARG A 7 4.57 -0.56 -30.65
CA ARG A 7 4.24 -1.47 -31.76
C ARG A 7 2.75 -1.38 -32.13
N ALA A 8 2.43 -1.56 -33.40
CA ALA A 8 1.05 -1.62 -33.87
C ALA A 8 0.29 -2.75 -33.15
N GLY A 9 -0.73 -2.41 -32.36
CA GLY A 9 -1.53 -3.35 -31.56
C GLY A 9 -1.71 -2.97 -30.08
N VAL A 10 -0.98 -1.96 -29.59
CA VAL A 10 -1.07 -1.54 -28.18
C VAL A 10 -2.26 -0.58 -27.97
N GLN A 11 -3.24 -1.01 -27.18
CA GLN A 11 -4.33 -0.16 -26.68
C GLN A 11 -3.89 0.52 -25.38
N PHE A 12 -3.97 1.85 -25.33
CA PHE A 12 -3.67 2.63 -24.14
C PHE A 12 -4.95 2.92 -23.37
N VAL A 13 -5.05 2.41 -22.14
CA VAL A 13 -6.10 2.79 -21.21
C VAL A 13 -5.52 3.76 -20.19
N LYS A 14 -6.03 5.00 -20.18
CA LYS A 14 -5.72 5.98 -19.14
C LYS A 14 -6.66 5.75 -17.96
N ALA A 15 -6.13 5.33 -16.82
CA ALA A 15 -6.86 5.28 -15.56
C ALA A 15 -6.42 6.42 -14.64
N GLN A 16 -7.38 7.15 -14.07
CA GLN A 16 -7.15 8.05 -12.94
C GLN A 16 -7.58 7.32 -11.67
N MET A 17 -6.81 7.45 -10.58
CA MET A 17 -7.11 6.87 -9.26
C MET A 17 -7.31 5.35 -9.25
N GLY A 18 -6.60 4.60 -10.11
CA GLY A 18 -6.67 3.13 -10.13
C GLY A 18 -8.00 2.56 -10.65
N ALA A 19 -8.90 3.39 -11.19
CA ALA A 19 -10.11 2.94 -11.85
C ALA A 19 -9.77 2.38 -13.24
N VAL A 20 -9.39 1.11 -13.27
CA VAL A 20 -9.40 0.28 -14.48
C VAL A 20 -10.64 -0.61 -14.39
N SER A 21 -11.44 -0.72 -15.45
CA SER A 21 -12.61 -1.61 -15.42
C SER A 21 -12.15 -3.06 -15.11
N PRO A 22 -12.84 -3.82 -14.25
CA PRO A 22 -12.50 -5.23 -14.00
C PRO A 22 -12.43 -6.08 -15.28
N ALA A 23 -13.19 -5.70 -16.31
CA ALA A 23 -13.15 -6.32 -17.64
C ALA A 23 -11.80 -6.18 -18.36
N THR A 24 -10.96 -5.23 -17.96
CA THR A 24 -9.60 -5.06 -18.48
C THR A 24 -8.59 -5.96 -17.76
N LEU A 25 -8.86 -6.36 -16.50
CA LEU A 25 -8.00 -7.24 -15.71
C LEU A 25 -8.26 -8.73 -15.98
N LEU A 26 -9.49 -9.09 -16.39
CA LEU A 26 -9.90 -10.48 -16.66
C LEU A 26 -9.64 -10.96 -18.10
N GLY A 27 -8.95 -10.15 -18.90
CA GLY A 27 -8.62 -10.53 -20.28
C GLY A 27 -9.83 -10.52 -21.21
N LEU A 28 -9.58 -10.08 -22.44
CA LEU A 28 -10.49 -10.25 -23.57
C LEU A 28 -10.82 -11.75 -23.76
N GLY A 29 -11.87 -12.27 -23.12
CA GLY A 29 -12.58 -13.51 -23.47
C GLY A 29 -11.79 -14.63 -24.17
N VAL A 30 -10.62 -15.02 -23.64
CA VAL A 30 -9.92 -16.23 -24.11
C VAL A 30 -10.15 -17.29 -23.05
N GLY A 31 -11.03 -18.23 -23.38
CA GLY A 31 -11.46 -19.32 -22.50
C GLY A 31 -10.28 -20.16 -22.02
N ALA A 32 -10.11 -20.20 -20.70
CA ALA A 32 -9.31 -21.18 -19.98
C ALA A 32 -10.15 -21.94 -18.93
N GLU A 33 -11.49 -21.91 -19.06
CA GLU A 33 -12.43 -22.65 -18.22
C GLU A 33 -12.84 -24.00 -18.86
N GLY A 34 -11.92 -24.60 -19.61
CA GLY A 34 -12.19 -25.79 -20.43
C GLY A 34 -11.60 -27.10 -19.93
N ASP A 35 -10.79 -27.12 -18.86
CA ASP A 35 -10.15 -28.38 -18.43
C ASP A 35 -9.96 -28.46 -16.91
N MET A 36 -11.08 -28.68 -16.21
CA MET A 36 -11.13 -29.02 -14.79
C MET A 36 -11.46 -30.51 -14.58
N ALA A 37 -10.94 -31.39 -15.44
CA ALA A 37 -11.22 -32.83 -15.38
C ALA A 37 -10.00 -33.73 -15.09
N GLU A 38 -8.76 -33.21 -15.10
CA GLU A 38 -7.54 -34.04 -14.94
C GLU A 38 -6.75 -33.86 -13.63
N ARG A 39 -7.37 -33.36 -12.55
CA ARG A 39 -6.73 -33.41 -11.21
C ARG A 39 -7.32 -34.54 -10.37
N HIS A 40 -6.93 -35.75 -10.71
CA HIS A 40 -7.21 -36.95 -9.92
C HIS A 40 -6.23 -37.07 -8.74
N ALA A 41 -6.83 -37.19 -7.54
CA ALA A 41 -6.37 -37.73 -6.25
C ALA A 41 -5.10 -37.19 -5.57
N HIS A 42 -5.23 -36.90 -4.27
CA HIS A 42 -4.84 -37.86 -3.21
C HIS A 42 -5.30 -37.35 -1.84
N HIS A 43 -6.45 -37.85 -1.37
CA HIS A 43 -6.80 -37.86 0.05
C HIS A 43 -6.83 -39.33 0.49
N HIS A 44 -5.79 -39.79 1.21
CA HIS A 44 -5.93 -40.86 2.21
C HIS A 44 -4.74 -40.93 3.19
N HIS A 45 -5.03 -40.49 4.41
CA HIS A 45 -4.60 -40.95 5.75
C HIS A 45 -3.38 -41.87 6.00
N HIS A 46 -2.69 -41.50 7.11
CA HIS A 46 -1.98 -42.27 8.15
C HIS A 46 -0.47 -42.59 8.01
N HIS A 47 0.33 -42.04 8.94
CA HIS A 47 1.28 -42.66 9.91
C HIS A 47 2.19 -41.53 10.46
N GLU A 48 2.02 -41.15 11.73
CA GLU A 48 2.86 -41.51 12.89
C GLU A 48 4.22 -40.79 12.91
N ASP A 49 4.42 -40.06 14.01
CA ASP A 49 5.68 -39.64 14.62
C ASP A 49 6.61 -38.73 13.82
N GLU A 50 6.54 -37.44 14.08
CA GLU A 50 7.71 -36.64 14.50
C GLU A 50 7.24 -35.29 15.03
N ASP A 51 7.67 -34.98 16.25
CA ASP A 51 7.54 -33.70 16.92
C ASP A 51 8.14 -32.58 16.05
N HIS A 52 7.31 -31.98 15.21
CA HIS A 52 7.58 -30.66 14.67
C HIS A 52 6.67 -29.69 15.42
N ASP A 53 7.20 -29.14 16.52
CA ASP A 53 6.73 -27.88 17.08
C ASP A 53 6.64 -26.89 15.92
N HIS A 54 5.40 -26.62 15.54
CA HIS A 54 5.00 -25.62 14.57
C HIS A 54 5.20 -24.22 15.20
N ASP A 55 6.45 -23.83 15.44
CA ASP A 55 6.77 -22.42 15.57
C ASP A 55 6.91 -21.85 14.15
N HIS A 56 5.75 -21.61 13.53
CA HIS A 56 5.67 -20.66 12.44
C HIS A 56 5.87 -19.27 13.02
N ASP A 57 7.12 -18.78 12.99
CA ASP A 57 7.46 -17.38 13.19
C ASP A 57 6.60 -16.52 12.25
N HIS A 58 5.53 -15.94 12.79
CA HIS A 58 4.59 -15.09 12.08
C HIS A 58 4.95 -13.59 12.18
N ASP A 59 6.18 -13.26 12.59
CA ASP A 59 6.67 -11.89 12.72
C ASP A 59 7.45 -11.42 11.49
N ASP A 60 7.04 -11.80 10.27
CA ASP A 60 7.67 -11.31 9.04
C ASP A 60 7.50 -9.79 8.85
N PHE A 61 6.54 -9.17 9.56
CA PHE A 61 6.17 -7.77 9.39
C PHE A 61 5.99 -7.03 10.70
N GLU A 62 6.43 -5.78 10.71
CA GLU A 62 6.20 -4.83 11.79
C GLU A 62 5.25 -3.71 11.36
N THR A 63 4.48 -3.19 12.34
CA THR A 63 3.53 -2.11 12.14
C THR A 63 3.55 -1.15 13.33
N PHE A 64 3.59 0.15 13.06
CA PHE A 64 3.52 1.16 14.11
C PHE A 64 2.81 2.45 13.66
N GLN A 65 2.37 3.23 14.65
CA GLN A 65 1.67 4.50 14.43
C GLN A 65 2.62 5.69 14.58
N VAL A 66 2.43 6.69 13.72
CA VAL A 66 3.12 7.98 13.77
C VAL A 66 2.08 9.08 13.89
N ASP A 67 2.16 9.83 14.98
CA ASP A 67 1.32 10.99 15.26
C ASP A 67 2.15 12.26 15.07
N LEU A 68 1.66 13.17 14.22
CA LEU A 68 2.29 14.45 13.89
C LEU A 68 1.25 15.58 14.00
N PRO A 69 1.68 16.85 14.12
CA PRO A 69 0.76 17.98 14.00
C PRO A 69 0.17 18.11 12.59
N ALA A 70 -0.75 19.05 12.42
CA ALA A 70 -1.25 19.44 11.10
C ALA A 70 -0.08 19.86 10.18
N LEU A 71 -0.14 19.43 8.92
CA LEU A 71 0.85 19.75 7.90
C LEU A 71 0.69 21.20 7.47
N GLN A 72 1.79 21.92 7.25
CA GLN A 72 1.73 23.25 6.65
C GLN A 72 1.72 23.18 5.12
N ASP A 73 2.57 22.31 4.57
CA ASP A 73 2.70 22.06 3.14
C ASP A 73 2.53 20.55 2.89
N ALA A 74 1.48 20.20 2.13
CA ALA A 74 1.19 18.81 1.82
C ALA A 74 2.21 18.24 0.82
N ASP A 75 2.59 19.00 -0.21
CA ASP A 75 3.45 18.50 -1.28
C ASP A 75 4.85 18.22 -0.75
N LEU A 76 5.39 19.13 0.06
CA LEU A 76 6.68 18.93 0.73
C LEU A 76 6.66 17.69 1.64
N PHE A 77 5.56 17.49 2.37
CA PHE A 77 5.42 16.31 3.23
C PHE A 77 5.32 15.01 2.43
N LEU A 78 4.63 15.00 1.29
CA LEU A 78 4.52 13.81 0.45
C LEU A 78 5.87 13.42 -0.18
N GLU A 79 6.68 14.40 -0.62
CA GLU A 79 8.05 14.12 -1.09
C GLU A 79 8.92 13.56 0.04
N ARG A 80 8.78 14.07 1.26
CA ARG A 80 9.46 13.50 2.43
C ARG A 80 9.01 12.08 2.72
N VAL A 81 7.70 11.81 2.73
CA VAL A 81 7.16 10.45 2.92
C VAL A 81 7.75 9.50 1.89
N LYS A 82 7.82 9.91 0.62
CA LYS A 82 8.45 9.12 -0.44
C LYS A 82 9.92 8.82 -0.14
N GLN A 83 10.69 9.81 0.29
CA GLN A 83 12.10 9.62 0.63
C GLN A 83 12.28 8.69 1.84
N VAL A 84 11.49 8.88 2.90
CA VAL A 84 11.50 8.01 4.09
C VAL A 84 11.14 6.57 3.73
N ILE A 85 10.19 6.38 2.81
CA ILE A 85 9.84 5.03 2.34
C ILE A 85 11.03 4.36 1.64
N ILE A 86 11.77 5.10 0.82
CA ILE A 86 12.95 4.59 0.12
C ILE A 86 14.08 4.28 1.11
N ASP A 87 14.35 5.19 2.04
CA ASP A 87 15.50 5.09 2.95
C ASP A 87 15.34 4.03 4.05
N HIS A 88 14.09 3.65 4.35
CA HIS A 88 13.76 2.71 5.43
C HIS A 88 13.00 1.48 4.95
N ASP A 89 12.99 1.20 3.65
CA ASP A 89 12.36 0.01 3.04
C ASP A 89 10.90 -0.21 3.49
N ILE A 90 10.14 0.88 3.66
CA ILE A 90 8.74 0.82 4.10
C ILE A 90 7.90 0.21 2.98
N LEU A 91 7.19 -0.88 3.29
CA LEU A 91 6.36 -1.57 2.30
C LEU A 91 5.04 -0.83 2.06
N ARG A 92 4.41 -0.31 3.11
CA ARG A 92 3.14 0.39 3.04
C ARG A 92 3.05 1.49 4.09
N LEU A 93 2.49 2.63 3.69
CA LEU A 93 2.13 3.70 4.59
C LEU A 93 0.70 4.14 4.30
N LYS A 94 -0.10 4.37 5.34
CA LYS A 94 -1.46 4.91 5.18
C LYS A 94 -1.79 5.86 6.31
N GLY A 95 -2.67 6.81 6.06
CA GLY A 95 -3.12 7.70 7.11
C GLY A 95 -3.88 8.89 6.61
N PHE A 96 -3.98 9.89 7.47
CA PHE A 96 -4.59 11.16 7.14
C PHE A 96 -3.85 12.33 7.78
N ALA A 97 -4.09 13.53 7.24
CA ALA A 97 -3.58 14.78 7.77
C ALA A 97 -4.63 15.90 7.66
N GLN A 98 -4.59 16.84 8.61
CA GLN A 98 -5.07 18.20 8.37
C GLN A 98 -3.95 18.99 7.68
N VAL A 99 -4.30 19.79 6.68
CA VAL A 99 -3.38 20.69 5.99
C VAL A 99 -3.74 22.15 6.31
N GLY A 100 -2.86 22.86 7.02
CA GLY A 100 -3.07 24.22 7.49
C GLY A 100 -4.37 24.34 8.27
N SER A 101 -5.24 25.27 7.87
CA SER A 101 -6.59 25.45 8.40
C SER A 101 -7.69 24.85 7.50
N LYS A 102 -7.34 24.00 6.52
CA LYS A 102 -8.33 23.42 5.61
C LYS A 102 -9.28 22.51 6.40
N PRO A 103 -10.60 22.60 6.18
CA PRO A 103 -11.59 21.80 6.91
C PRO A 103 -11.68 20.36 6.40
N MET A 104 -10.99 20.02 5.31
CA MET A 104 -11.03 18.72 4.65
C MET A 104 -9.87 17.84 5.10
N ARG A 105 -10.15 16.55 5.26
CA ARG A 105 -9.17 15.53 5.60
C ARG A 105 -8.39 15.13 4.35
N LEU A 106 -7.07 15.25 4.40
CA LEU A 106 -6.18 14.70 3.38
C LEU A 106 -5.92 13.23 3.71
N VAL A 107 -6.30 12.31 2.83
CA VAL A 107 -5.92 10.90 2.90
C VAL A 107 -4.57 10.73 2.23
N ILE A 108 -3.67 9.98 2.87
CA ILE A 108 -2.34 9.64 2.35
C ILE A 108 -2.24 8.12 2.30
N GLN A 109 -1.80 7.59 1.16
CA GLN A 109 -1.51 6.17 1.00
C GLN A 109 -0.27 5.96 0.14
N ALA A 110 0.52 4.97 0.48
CA ALA A 110 1.70 4.59 -0.28
C ALA A 110 1.92 3.09 -0.27
N VAL A 111 2.41 2.56 -1.38
CA VAL A 111 2.91 1.19 -1.53
C VAL A 111 4.29 1.30 -2.16
N GLY A 112 5.32 0.99 -1.37
CA GLY A 112 6.69 1.42 -1.68
C GLY A 112 6.74 2.92 -2.00
N PRO A 113 7.60 3.37 -2.94
CA PRO A 113 7.83 4.80 -3.21
C PRO A 113 6.68 5.51 -3.94
N ARG A 114 5.62 4.79 -4.30
CA ARG A 114 4.44 5.39 -4.94
C ARG A 114 3.52 5.94 -3.85
N VAL A 115 3.50 7.26 -3.72
CA VAL A 115 2.65 8.00 -2.77
C VAL A 115 1.49 8.64 -3.54
N ASP A 116 0.27 8.38 -3.08
CA ASP A 116 -0.97 8.99 -3.58
C ASP A 116 -1.68 9.73 -2.42
N SER A 117 -2.31 10.86 -2.71
CA SER A 117 -3.12 11.60 -1.74
C SER A 117 -4.34 12.26 -2.35
N TYR A 118 -5.39 12.45 -1.56
CA TYR A 118 -6.62 13.12 -1.98
C TYR A 118 -7.43 13.61 -0.77
N PHE A 119 -8.24 14.64 -0.96
CA PHE A 119 -9.20 15.08 0.06
C PHE A 119 -10.50 14.31 -0.05
N ASP A 120 -10.96 13.67 1.03
CA ASP A 120 -12.12 12.77 0.98
C ASP A 120 -13.38 13.37 1.63
N ARG A 121 -13.29 13.82 2.89
CA ARG A 121 -14.42 14.33 3.67
C ARG A 121 -13.99 15.46 4.64
N PRO A 122 -14.95 16.19 5.24
CA PRO A 122 -14.63 17.10 6.33
C PRO A 122 -13.95 16.39 7.51
N LEU A 123 -13.04 17.09 8.19
CA LEU A 123 -12.38 16.63 9.41
C LEU A 123 -13.38 16.50 10.57
N ALA A 124 -13.32 15.39 11.29
CA ALA A 124 -13.95 15.24 12.59
C ALA A 124 -13.16 16.02 13.66
N ASP A 125 -13.81 16.36 14.78
CA ASP A 125 -13.17 17.15 15.84
C ASP A 125 -11.90 16.49 16.39
N LEU A 126 -11.87 15.16 16.48
CA LEU A 126 -10.71 14.41 16.94
C LEU A 126 -9.54 14.39 15.93
N GLU A 127 -9.80 14.69 14.66
CA GLU A 127 -8.82 14.73 13.58
C GLU A 127 -8.21 16.13 13.40
N LYS A 128 -8.84 17.17 13.96
CA LYS A 128 -8.36 18.55 13.86
C LYS A 128 -6.99 18.71 14.53
N GLY A 129 -6.09 19.40 13.84
CA GLY A 129 -4.73 19.71 14.26
C GLY A 129 -3.76 18.53 14.15
N LYS A 130 -4.16 17.41 13.55
CA LYS A 130 -3.41 16.16 13.61
C LYS A 130 -3.14 15.56 12.24
N THR A 131 -2.09 14.77 12.23
CA THR A 131 -1.72 13.83 11.19
C THR A 131 -1.48 12.49 11.86
N LYS A 132 -2.11 11.43 11.36
CA LYS A 132 -1.98 10.08 11.88
C LYS A 132 -1.63 9.15 10.75
N LEU A 133 -0.50 8.47 10.88
CA LEU A 133 0.00 7.52 9.90
C LEU A 133 0.17 6.14 10.55
N VAL A 134 0.01 5.11 9.75
CA VAL A 134 0.37 3.72 10.05
C VAL A 134 1.45 3.32 9.04
N VAL A 135 2.58 2.86 9.56
CA VAL A 135 3.73 2.38 8.80
C VAL A 135 3.76 0.86 8.91
N ILE A 136 4.01 0.17 7.80
CA ILE A 136 4.11 -1.29 7.74
C ILE A 136 5.33 -1.65 6.89
N GLY A 137 6.17 -2.54 7.38
CA GLY A 137 7.28 -3.13 6.63
C GLY A 137 7.76 -4.43 7.24
N GLN A 138 8.95 -4.90 6.86
CA GLN A 138 9.52 -6.14 7.38
C GLN A 138 9.96 -5.97 8.84
N ALA A 139 10.16 -7.08 9.57
CA ALA A 139 10.74 -7.03 10.90
C ALA A 139 12.11 -6.33 10.93
N GLY A 140 12.41 -5.60 12.01
CA GLY A 140 13.63 -4.83 12.17
C GLY A 140 13.57 -3.39 11.66
N LEU A 141 12.37 -2.82 11.46
CA LEU A 141 12.21 -1.41 11.11
C LEU A 141 12.71 -0.51 12.24
N ASP A 142 13.56 0.47 11.93
CA ASP A 142 13.96 1.50 12.91
C ASP A 142 12.83 2.53 13.09
N GLU A 143 11.83 2.17 13.91
CA GLU A 143 10.67 3.00 14.24
C GLU A 143 11.08 4.41 14.69
N ARG A 144 12.16 4.52 15.48
CA ARG A 144 12.63 5.78 16.01
C ARG A 144 13.20 6.67 14.90
N ALA A 145 14.03 6.11 14.03
CA ALA A 145 14.59 6.85 12.90
C ALA A 145 13.47 7.29 11.92
N ILE A 146 12.51 6.42 11.63
CA ILE A 146 11.38 6.74 10.75
C ILE A 146 10.52 7.87 11.33
N LYS A 147 10.20 7.80 12.64
CA LYS A 147 9.44 8.86 13.32
C LYS A 147 10.18 10.20 13.26
N ALA A 148 11.49 10.20 13.52
CA ALA A 148 12.31 11.41 13.44
C ALA A 148 12.37 11.97 12.01
N ALA A 149 12.54 11.11 11.01
CA ALA A 149 12.61 11.50 9.61
C ALA A 149 11.29 12.15 9.16
N LEU A 150 10.14 11.61 9.55
CA LEU A 150 8.83 12.20 9.23
C LEU A 150 8.56 13.55 9.92
N GLN A 151 9.18 13.81 11.07
CA GLN A 151 9.04 15.04 11.86
C GLN A 151 9.90 16.22 11.39
N SER A 152 10.90 15.97 10.54
CA SER A 152 11.85 16.99 10.04
C SER A 152 11.21 18.07 9.16
#